data_AF-A0A310SN25-F1
#
_entry.id   AF-A0A310SN25-F1
#
_cell.length_a   1.000
_cell.length_b   1.000
_cell.length_c   1.000
_cell.angle_alpha   90.00
_cell.angle_beta   90.00
_cell.angle_gamma   90.00
#
_symmetry.space_group_name_H-M   'P 1'
#
loop_
_entity.id
_entity.type
_entity.pdbx_description
1 polymer ?
#
loop_
_entity_poly.entity_id
_entity_poly.type
_entity_poly.pdbx_seq_one_letter_code
_entity_poly.pdbx_strand_id
1 'polypeptide(L)'
;CPHDMHCPRYMTDNTPCNFDTTYLTLPVGNKSMHKHELYSYVVLKKDERFEDSCKWPRIVRPVLRRSKHVRCRLCTASGKLEEQVFTTWKNGKNTYRCSRCSEWGDRLPFE
;
A
#
# COMPACT_ATOMS: atom_id res chain seq x y z
N CYS A 1 -8.56 0.87 4.50
CA CYS A 1 -8.36 1.97 3.54
C CYS A 1 -8.10 3.29 4.27
N PRO A 2 -7.47 4.29 3.65
CA PRO A 2 -7.31 5.63 4.25
C PRO A 2 -8.58 6.49 4.22
N HIS A 3 -9.71 5.92 3.79
CA HIS A 3 -11.01 6.58 3.69
C HIS A 3 -12.14 5.68 4.23
N ASP A 4 -13.33 6.27 4.39
CA ASP A 4 -14.60 5.58 4.76
C ASP A 4 -15.60 5.48 3.60
N MET A 5 -15.26 5.98 2.42
CA MET A 5 -16.05 5.80 1.19
C MET A 5 -16.02 4.36 0.66
N HIS A 6 -16.92 4.05 -0.29
CA HIS A 6 -16.89 2.81 -1.07
C HIS A 6 -15.49 2.53 -1.63
N CYS A 7 -15.04 1.28 -1.55
CA CYS A 7 -13.71 0.91 -2.05
C CYS A 7 -13.64 1.13 -3.56
N PRO A 8 -12.73 1.99 -4.08
CA PRO A 8 -12.67 2.24 -5.52
C PRO A 8 -12.23 0.99 -6.31
N ARG A 9 -11.48 0.05 -5.71
CA ARG A 9 -11.14 -1.22 -6.37
C ARG A 9 -12.35 -2.11 -6.61
N TYR A 10 -13.31 -2.10 -5.69
CA TYR A 10 -14.57 -2.82 -5.85
C TYR A 10 -15.41 -2.21 -6.97
N MET A 11 -15.40 -0.89 -7.10
CA MET A 11 -16.20 -0.18 -8.10
C MET A 11 -15.62 -0.27 -9.52
N THR A 12 -14.28 -0.30 -9.68
CA THR A 12 -13.66 -0.11 -11.01
C THR A 12 -13.08 -1.39 -11.63
N ASP A 13 -12.45 -2.27 -10.84
CA ASP A 13 -11.43 -3.18 -11.40
C ASP A 13 -11.68 -4.67 -11.09
N ASN A 14 -12.79 -5.06 -10.44
CA ASN A 14 -13.14 -6.44 -10.03
C ASN A 14 -12.00 -7.23 -9.32
N THR A 15 -10.93 -6.56 -8.92
CA THR A 15 -9.76 -7.17 -8.31
C THR A 15 -9.81 -6.96 -6.79
N PRO A 16 -9.58 -8.00 -5.99
CA PRO A 16 -9.71 -7.91 -4.54
C PRO A 16 -8.70 -6.90 -3.96
N CYS A 17 -9.15 -6.12 -2.98
CA CYS A 17 -8.28 -5.19 -2.23
C CYS A 17 -7.48 -5.94 -1.15
N ASN A 18 -6.49 -6.72 -1.60
CA ASN A 18 -5.58 -7.50 -0.78
C ASN A 18 -4.14 -6.95 -0.79
N PHE A 19 -3.29 -7.57 0.02
CA PHE A 19 -1.87 -7.29 0.15
C PHE A 19 -1.08 -8.60 0.18
N ASP A 20 0.19 -8.54 -0.23
CA ASP A 20 1.13 -9.65 -0.11
C ASP A 20 1.80 -9.62 1.26
N THR A 21 1.94 -10.78 1.89
CA THR A 21 2.82 -10.95 3.05
C THR A 21 3.71 -12.16 2.87
N THR A 22 4.97 -12.02 3.27
CA THR A 22 5.89 -13.14 3.42
C THR A 22 5.73 -13.73 4.81
N TYR A 23 5.66 -15.04 4.90
CA TYR A 23 5.67 -15.76 6.18
C TYR A 23 6.59 -16.98 6.10
N LEU A 24 6.98 -17.47 7.26
CA LEU A 24 7.79 -18.67 7.41
C LEU A 24 6.87 -19.84 7.78
N THR A 25 6.89 -20.93 7.01
CA THR A 25 6.02 -22.08 7.28
C THR A 25 6.42 -22.79 8.56
N LEU A 26 5.42 -23.28 9.30
CA LEU A 26 5.67 -24.14 10.47
C LEU A 26 6.43 -25.41 10.03
N PRO A 27 7.44 -25.87 10.80
CA PRO A 27 8.25 -27.03 10.46
C PRO A 27 7.52 -28.36 10.77
N VAL A 28 6.29 -28.51 10.28
CA VAL A 28 5.49 -29.72 10.49
C VAL A 28 5.71 -30.65 9.29
N GLY A 29 6.48 -31.71 9.49
CA GLY A 29 6.77 -32.73 8.47
C GLY A 29 7.76 -32.32 7.37
N ASN A 30 8.17 -31.04 7.30
CA ASN A 30 9.13 -30.52 6.31
C ASN A 30 9.99 -29.41 6.91
N LYS A 31 11.10 -29.08 6.25
CA LYS A 31 11.91 -27.90 6.59
C LYS A 31 11.09 -26.63 6.37
N SER A 32 11.27 -25.68 7.27
CA SER A 32 10.65 -24.37 7.20
C SER A 32 11.10 -23.62 5.94
N MET A 33 10.15 -22.97 5.26
CA MET A 33 10.38 -22.26 4.00
C MET A 33 9.58 -20.96 3.95
N HIS A 34 10.12 -19.97 3.24
CA HIS A 34 9.40 -18.73 2.98
C HIS A 34 8.28 -18.96 1.96
N LYS A 35 7.09 -18.47 2.29
CA LYS A 35 5.93 -18.45 1.40
C LYS A 35 5.32 -17.06 1.38
N HIS A 36 4.56 -16.80 0.31
CA HIS A 36 3.80 -15.58 0.11
C HIS A 36 2.31 -15.92 0.17
N GLU A 37 1.52 -15.07 0.81
CA GLU A 37 0.07 -15.20 0.86
C GLU A 37 -0.60 -13.85 0.59
N LEU A 38 -1.71 -13.89 -0.12
CA LEU A 38 -2.57 -12.72 -0.32
C LEU A 38 -3.62 -12.67 0.77
N TYR A 39 -3.68 -11.57 1.51
CA TYR A 39 -4.63 -11.39 2.59
C TYR A 39 -5.37 -10.06 2.49
N SER A 40 -6.60 -10.04 2.97
CA SER A 40 -7.42 -8.83 3.10
C SER A 40 -7.81 -8.67 4.57
N TYR A 41 -7.75 -7.46 5.09
CA TYR A 41 -8.11 -7.17 6.46
C TYR A 41 -8.79 -5.81 6.57
N VAL A 42 -9.57 -5.63 7.64
CA VAL A 42 -10.13 -4.34 8.03
C VAL A 42 -9.84 -4.12 9.51
N VAL A 43 -9.39 -2.91 9.84
CA VAL A 43 -9.20 -2.47 11.23
C VAL A 43 -10.26 -1.43 11.50
N LEU A 44 -11.12 -1.71 12.48
CA LEU A 44 -12.21 -0.84 12.90
C LEU A 44 -11.94 -0.36 14.32
N LYS A 45 -12.23 0.91 14.58
CA LYS A 45 -12.17 1.52 15.91
C LYS A 45 -13.51 2.25 16.13
N LYS A 46 -13.95 2.32 17.39
CA LYS A 46 -15.04 3.23 17.77
C LYS A 46 -14.57 4.69 17.62
N ASP A 47 -15.54 5.58 17.46
CA ASP A 47 -15.38 7.02 17.20
C ASP A 47 -14.93 7.39 15.77
N GLU A 48 -15.01 8.68 15.47
CA GLU A 48 -14.59 9.24 14.18
C GLU A 48 -13.08 9.11 13.97
N ARG A 49 -12.67 9.04 12.70
CA ARG A 49 -11.25 9.02 12.36
C ARG A 49 -10.63 10.39 12.61
N PHE A 50 -9.52 10.44 13.35
CA PHE A 50 -8.72 11.66 13.48
C PHE A 50 -8.24 12.13 12.10
N GLU A 51 -8.44 13.41 11.78
CA GLU A 51 -8.13 14.01 10.47
C GLU A 51 -6.68 13.76 10.03
N ASP A 52 -5.71 13.84 10.95
CA ASP A 52 -4.29 13.65 10.61
C ASP A 52 -3.92 12.19 10.30
N SER A 53 -4.73 11.23 10.73
CA SER A 53 -4.46 9.81 10.52
C SER A 53 -4.88 9.29 9.13
N CYS A 54 -5.73 10.05 8.42
CA CYS A 54 -6.35 9.65 7.16
C CYS A 54 -5.65 10.19 5.91
N LYS A 55 -4.70 11.11 6.04
CA LYS A 55 -4.11 11.81 4.89
C LYS A 55 -3.27 10.90 3.99
N TRP A 56 -2.53 9.96 4.58
CA TRP A 56 -1.54 9.21 3.82
C TRP A 56 -2.15 8.14 2.92
N PRO A 57 -1.92 8.23 1.59
CA PRO A 57 -2.41 7.25 0.66
C PRO A 57 -1.75 5.89 0.90
N ARG A 58 -2.48 4.82 0.60
CA ARG A 58 -2.02 3.44 0.74
C ARG A 58 -1.63 2.86 -0.59
N ILE A 59 -0.48 2.19 -0.67
CA ILE A 59 -0.05 1.42 -1.83
C ILE A 59 -0.95 0.19 -1.99
N VAL A 60 -1.61 0.07 -3.13
CA VAL A 60 -2.60 -1.00 -3.40
C VAL A 60 -2.20 -1.94 -4.53
N ARG A 61 -0.99 -1.78 -5.09
CA ARG A 61 -0.35 -2.69 -6.05
C ARG A 61 1.16 -2.77 -5.79
N PRO A 62 1.87 -3.80 -6.29
CA PRO A 62 3.32 -3.88 -6.18
C PRO A 62 4.05 -2.61 -6.65
N VAL A 63 5.03 -2.17 -5.86
CA VAL A 63 5.81 -0.96 -6.15
C VAL A 63 6.74 -1.19 -7.33
N LEU A 64 6.61 -0.36 -8.37
CA LEU A 64 7.42 -0.48 -9.58
C LEU A 64 8.69 0.36 -9.45
N ARG A 65 9.77 -0.30 -9.06
CA ARG A 65 11.10 0.31 -8.88
C ARG A 65 11.84 0.36 -10.22
N ARG A 66 12.29 1.56 -10.62
CA ARG A 66 13.13 1.79 -11.82
C ARG A 66 14.41 2.53 -11.41
N SER A 67 15.35 2.74 -12.32
CA SER A 67 16.65 3.33 -11.99
C SER A 67 16.53 4.75 -11.37
N LYS A 68 15.70 5.61 -11.94
CA LYS A 68 15.58 7.04 -11.53
C LYS A 68 14.21 7.45 -11.02
N HIS A 69 13.26 6.52 -10.99
CA HIS A 69 11.91 6.80 -10.53
C HIS A 69 11.28 5.56 -9.89
N VAL A 70 10.28 5.78 -9.06
CA VAL A 70 9.45 4.75 -8.46
C VAL A 70 8.00 5.09 -8.76
N ARG A 71 7.22 4.10 -9.17
CA ARG A 71 5.81 4.29 -9.47
C ARG A 71 4.99 3.49 -8.46
N CYS A 72 4.11 4.19 -7.75
CA CYS A 72 3.21 3.61 -6.77
C CYS A 72 1.77 3.84 -7.23
N ARG A 73 0.94 2.80 -7.12
CA ARG A 73 -0.51 2.92 -7.32
C ARG A 73 -1.17 2.93 -5.97
N LEU A 74 -1.95 3.98 -5.75
CA LEU A 74 -2.33 4.45 -4.44
C LEU A 74 -3.84 4.53 -4.32
N CYS A 75 -4.36 4.17 -3.15
CA CYS A 75 -5.70 4.50 -2.72
C CYS A 75 -5.61 5.70 -1.78
N THR A 76 -6.28 6.80 -2.11
CA THR A 76 -6.17 8.08 -1.42
C THR A 76 -7.28 8.29 -0.39
N ALA A 77 -7.11 9.30 0.47
CA ALA A 77 -8.14 9.72 1.43
C ALA A 77 -9.45 10.16 0.75
N SER A 78 -9.37 10.62 -0.50
CA SER A 78 -10.52 11.01 -1.33
C SER A 78 -11.23 9.82 -1.99
N GLY A 79 -10.83 8.58 -1.69
CA GLY A 79 -11.50 7.38 -2.21
C GLY A 79 -11.21 7.14 -3.68
N LYS A 80 -10.09 7.67 -4.19
CA LYS A 80 -9.67 7.51 -5.59
C LYS A 80 -8.44 6.60 -5.70
N LEU A 81 -8.32 5.98 -6.86
CA LEU A 81 -7.11 5.28 -7.27
C LEU A 81 -6.27 6.21 -8.11
N GLU A 82 -5.03 6.44 -7.68
CA GLU A 82 -4.10 7.35 -8.34
C GLU A 82 -2.76 6.66 -8.57
N GLU A 83 -2.07 7.02 -9.66
CA GLU A 83 -0.72 6.54 -9.93
C GLU A 83 0.26 7.70 -9.76
N GLN A 84 1.15 7.60 -8.76
CA GLN A 84 2.15 8.61 -8.48
C GLN A 84 3.53 8.11 -8.89
N VAL A 85 4.28 8.96 -9.59
CA VAL A 85 5.69 8.74 -9.93
C VAL A 85 6.56 9.61 -9.04
N PHE A 86 7.37 8.97 -8.22
CA PHE A 86 8.35 9.61 -7.36
C PHE A 86 9.70 9.68 -8.03
N THR A 87 10.30 10.86 -8.02
CA THR A 87 11.68 11.08 -8.46
C THR A 87 12.43 11.92 -7.42
N THR A 88 13.75 11.79 -7.37
CA THR A 88 14.58 12.64 -6.51
C THR A 88 14.43 14.12 -6.84
N TRP A 89 14.22 14.45 -8.11
CA TRP A 89 14.06 15.82 -8.59
C TRP A 89 12.72 16.43 -8.19
N LYS A 90 11.61 15.73 -8.44
CA LYS A 90 10.27 16.26 -8.19
C LYS A 90 9.86 16.21 -6.71
N ASN A 91 10.25 15.16 -5.99
CA ASN A 91 9.73 14.86 -4.65
C ASN A 91 10.81 14.95 -3.57
N GLY A 92 12.05 15.28 -3.94
CA GLY A 92 13.20 15.27 -3.05
C GLY A 92 13.72 13.85 -2.76
N LYS A 93 14.92 13.79 -2.17
CA LYS A 93 15.63 12.53 -1.89
C LYS A 93 14.89 11.64 -0.89
N ASN A 94 14.30 12.24 0.15
CA ASN A 94 13.67 11.50 1.25
C ASN A 94 12.40 10.78 0.80
N THR A 95 11.47 11.49 0.15
CA THR A 95 10.23 10.90 -0.38
C THR A 95 10.51 9.87 -1.47
N TYR A 96 11.50 10.13 -2.33
CA TYR A 96 11.96 9.13 -3.29
C TYR A 96 12.51 7.87 -2.62
N ARG A 97 13.35 8.01 -1.59
CA ARG A 97 13.90 6.86 -0.85
C ARG A 97 12.81 6.10 -0.11
N CYS A 98 11.89 6.82 0.55
CA CYS A 98 10.73 6.24 1.24
C CYS A 98 9.88 5.41 0.28
N SER A 99 9.39 6.02 -0.81
CA SER A 99 8.61 5.32 -1.82
C SER A 99 9.35 4.12 -2.45
N ARG A 100 10.67 4.19 -2.62
CA ARG A 100 11.48 3.07 -3.12
C ARG A 100 11.55 1.90 -2.14
N CYS A 101 11.63 2.19 -0.84
CA CYS A 101 11.74 1.19 0.23
C CYS A 101 10.39 0.63 0.66
N SER A 102 9.28 1.29 0.31
CA SER A 102 7.94 0.82 0.63
C SER A 102 7.52 -0.39 -0.19
N GLU A 103 6.61 -1.17 0.38
CA GLU A 103 6.01 -2.38 -0.19
C GLU A 103 4.50 -2.24 -0.41
N TRP A 104 3.91 -3.25 -1.04
CA TRP A 104 2.47 -3.32 -1.27
C TRP A 104 1.72 -3.37 0.07
N GLY A 105 0.94 -2.32 0.35
CA GLY A 105 0.16 -2.18 1.57
C GLY A 105 0.62 -1.04 2.48
N ASP A 106 1.82 -0.50 2.25
CA ASP A 106 2.34 0.62 3.04
C ASP A 106 1.55 1.91 2.82
N ARG A 107 1.58 2.78 3.83
CA ARG A 107 1.12 4.16 3.72
C ARG A 107 2.32 5.07 3.47
N LEU A 108 2.20 5.98 2.53
CA LEU A 108 3.30 6.89 2.18
C LEU A 108 3.05 8.29 2.77
N PRO A 109 3.99 8.85 3.53
CA PRO A 109 3.87 10.19 4.11
C PRO A 109 4.30 11.26 3.12
N PHE A 110 3.46 11.54 2.12
CA PHE A 110 3.68 12.65 1.19
C PHE A 110 2.36 13.37 0.89
N GLU A 111 2.48 14.63 0.51
CA GLU A 111 1.41 15.48 -0.02
C GLU A 111 1.59 15.67 -1.53
#